data_AF-A0A1L7LHL1-F1
#
_entry.id   AF-A0A1L7LHL1-F1
#
_cell.length_a   1.000
_cell.length_b   1.000
_cell.length_c   1.000
_cell.angle_alpha   90.00
_cell.angle_beta   90.00
_cell.angle_gamma   90.00
#
_symmetry.space_group_name_H-M   'P 1'
#
loop_
_entity.id
_entity.type
_entity.pdbx_description
1 polymer ?
#
loop_
_entity_poly.entity_id
_entity_poly.type
_entity_poly.pdbx_seq_one_letter_code
_entity_poly.pdbx_strand_id
1 'polypeptide(L)'
;MLSDFFNWFHQDDTNTVTLAIPKNVQLKDVSIKNNVGDITIKNQQASKITVQQNTGNLNIYSSQIAKGKVSSDIGNIAIQNSSLSDIDVVDHTGDISAENLTVLNLVRMTNNTGNTNVSLSPQSTQATIVSAKTDVGHTDISHQLLQGYSGKNRLAVKGNTGNIQIK
;
A
#
# COMPACT_ATOMS: atom_id res chain seq x y z
N MET A 1 -5.41 37.12 32.14
CA MET A 1 -5.49 35.79 32.77
C MET A 1 -6.57 34.92 32.11
N LEU A 2 -6.51 34.78 30.79
CA LEU A 2 -7.42 33.93 29.99
C LEU A 2 -6.72 33.42 28.72
N SER A 3 -5.61 34.04 28.30
CA SER A 3 -4.72 33.55 27.23
C SER A 3 -4.04 32.23 27.56
N ASP A 4 -3.72 31.99 28.84
CA ASP A 4 -2.90 30.85 29.24
C ASP A 4 -3.74 29.54 29.34
N PHE A 5 -5.06 29.65 29.38
CA PHE A 5 -5.98 28.50 29.36
C PHE A 5 -6.16 27.94 27.93
N PHE A 6 -6.05 28.78 26.90
CA PHE A 6 -6.21 28.37 25.49
C PHE A 6 -4.90 27.85 24.86
N ASN A 7 -3.74 28.16 25.44
CA ASN A 7 -2.44 27.65 24.98
C ASN A 7 -2.15 26.18 25.37
N TRP A 8 -2.99 25.54 26.20
CA TRP A 8 -2.84 24.11 26.52
C TRP A 8 -3.20 23.20 25.34
N PHE A 9 -4.12 23.63 24.46
CA PHE A 9 -4.58 22.80 23.33
C PHE A 9 -3.68 22.84 22.10
N HIS A 10 -2.58 23.59 22.13
CA HIS A 10 -1.60 23.65 21.04
C HIS A 10 -0.21 23.29 21.54
N GLN A 11 -0.06 22.02 21.90
CA GLN A 11 1.22 21.34 21.82
C GLN A 11 1.08 20.30 20.71
N ASP A 12 1.68 20.58 19.54
CA ASP A 12 1.87 19.58 18.49
C ASP A 12 2.89 18.53 18.98
N ASP A 13 2.51 17.77 20.00
CA ASP A 13 3.25 16.60 20.48
C ASP A 13 3.02 15.46 19.50
N THR A 14 3.66 15.54 18.33
CA THR A 14 3.73 14.40 17.41
C THR A 14 4.59 13.31 18.06
N ASN A 15 3.94 12.39 18.78
CA ASN A 15 4.56 11.20 19.33
C ASN A 15 5.05 10.29 18.20
N THR A 16 6.25 10.55 17.69
CA THR A 16 6.84 9.82 16.56
C THR A 16 7.89 8.85 17.04
N VAL A 17 7.76 7.58 16.68
CA VAL A 17 8.82 6.57 16.84
C VAL A 17 9.51 6.38 15.50
N THR A 18 10.81 6.71 15.43
CA THR A 18 11.62 6.51 14.21
C THR A 18 12.66 5.42 14.43
N LEU A 19 12.61 4.38 13.62
CA LEU A 19 13.64 3.33 13.57
C LEU A 19 14.48 3.49 12.30
N ALA A 20 15.73 3.93 12.46
CA ALA A 20 16.67 4.06 11.34
C ALA A 20 17.41 2.74 11.11
N ILE A 21 17.34 2.22 9.89
CA ILE A 21 18.05 1.01 9.46
C ILE A 21 19.28 1.42 8.62
N PRO A 22 20.45 0.77 8.81
CA PRO A 22 21.61 1.05 7.98
C PRO A 22 21.33 0.87 6.49
N LYS A 23 21.93 1.72 5.66
CA LYS A 23 21.79 1.62 4.20
C LYS A 23 22.29 0.26 3.72
N ASN A 24 21.70 -0.23 2.63
CA ASN A 24 22.07 -1.47 1.96
C ASN A 24 21.88 -2.75 2.81
N VAL A 25 21.07 -2.68 3.87
CA VAL A 25 20.64 -3.87 4.61
C VAL A 25 19.34 -4.40 4.02
N GLN A 26 19.31 -5.69 3.70
CA GLN A 26 18.06 -6.39 3.45
C GLN A 26 17.52 -6.94 4.78
N LEU A 27 16.37 -6.41 5.20
CA LEU A 27 15.64 -6.89 6.37
C LEU A 27 15.04 -8.26 6.06
N LYS A 28 15.35 -9.28 6.87
CA LYS A 28 14.88 -10.65 6.59
C LYS A 28 13.40 -10.84 6.90
N ASP A 29 12.98 -10.44 8.09
CA ASP A 29 11.59 -10.51 8.55
C ASP A 29 11.28 -9.25 9.37
N VAL A 30 10.23 -8.53 8.97
CA VAL A 30 9.78 -7.29 9.62
C VAL A 30 8.34 -7.49 10.04
N SER A 31 8.06 -7.31 11.33
CA SER A 31 6.70 -7.30 11.86
C SER A 31 6.41 -5.98 12.55
N ILE A 32 5.33 -5.32 12.13
CA ILE A 32 4.88 -4.04 12.68
C ILE A 32 3.40 -4.16 12.99
N LYS A 33 3.02 -3.81 14.22
CA LYS A 33 1.63 -3.69 14.63
C LYS A 33 1.42 -2.33 15.26
N ASN A 34 0.48 -1.56 14.71
CA ASN A 34 0.12 -0.25 15.23
C ASN A 34 -1.39 -0.16 15.45
N ASN A 35 -1.79 0.36 16.61
CA ASN A 35 -3.20 0.50 16.94
C ASN A 35 -3.76 1.87 16.51
N VAL A 36 -3.02 2.94 16.77
CA VAL A 36 -3.43 4.31 16.45
C VAL A 36 -2.22 5.10 15.98
N GLY A 37 -2.38 5.87 14.91
CA GLY A 37 -1.32 6.69 14.29
C GLY A 37 -0.82 6.07 12.99
N ASP A 38 0.09 6.76 12.30
CA ASP A 38 0.51 6.37 10.96
C ASP A 38 1.75 5.45 10.97
N ILE A 39 1.82 4.52 10.02
CA ILE A 39 3.03 3.74 9.73
C ILE A 39 3.63 4.25 8.43
N THR A 40 4.94 4.52 8.41
CA THR A 40 5.68 4.79 7.17
C THR A 40 6.90 3.87 7.06
N ILE A 41 6.97 3.10 5.97
CA ILE A 41 8.12 2.28 5.57
C ILE A 41 8.75 2.94 4.35
N LYS A 42 9.98 3.45 4.48
CA LYS A 42 10.63 4.23 3.42
C LYS A 42 12.04 3.74 3.13
N ASN A 43 12.38 3.59 1.85
CA ASN A 43 13.71 3.21 1.38
C ASN A 43 14.21 1.88 1.95
N GLN A 44 13.33 0.91 2.14
CA GLN A 44 13.68 -0.39 2.75
C GLN A 44 13.70 -1.50 1.71
N GLN A 45 14.59 -2.47 1.93
CA GLN A 45 14.59 -3.75 1.22
C GLN A 45 14.25 -4.84 2.24
N ALA A 46 13.17 -5.58 2.01
CA ALA A 46 12.70 -6.61 2.93
C ALA A 46 12.39 -7.93 2.21
N SER A 47 12.90 -9.04 2.72
CA SER A 47 12.58 -10.38 2.22
C SER A 47 11.15 -10.78 2.60
N LYS A 48 10.70 -10.37 3.80
CA LYS A 48 9.35 -10.62 4.29
C LYS A 48 8.87 -9.48 5.18
N ILE A 49 7.62 -9.06 5.01
CA ILE A 49 6.95 -8.14 5.94
C ILE A 49 5.60 -8.67 6.43
N THR A 50 5.22 -8.27 7.63
CA THR A 50 3.85 -8.39 8.15
C THR A 50 3.49 -7.11 8.88
N VAL A 51 2.57 -6.34 8.32
CA VAL A 51 2.15 -5.04 8.88
C VAL A 51 0.66 -5.08 9.18
N GLN A 52 0.28 -4.71 10.40
CA GLN A 52 -1.10 -4.57 10.85
C GLN A 52 -1.30 -3.16 11.40
N GLN A 53 -2.13 -2.37 10.71
CA GLN A 53 -2.56 -1.05 11.13
C GLN A 53 -4.04 -1.10 11.48
N ASN A 54 -4.42 -0.65 12.68
CA ASN A 54 -5.83 -0.59 13.05
C ASN A 54 -6.45 0.76 12.69
N THR A 55 -5.87 1.87 13.14
CA THR A 55 -6.39 3.21 12.85
C THR A 55 -5.27 4.18 12.50
N GLY A 56 -5.27 4.67 11.26
CA GLY A 56 -4.25 5.55 10.71
C GLY A 56 -3.83 5.08 9.32
N ASN A 57 -3.02 5.90 8.65
CA ASN A 57 -2.55 5.58 7.31
C ASN A 57 -1.35 4.63 7.36
N LEU A 58 -1.18 3.88 6.27
CA LEU A 58 -0.03 3.00 6.06
C LEU A 58 0.63 3.36 4.74
N ASN A 59 1.87 3.83 4.85
CA ASN A 59 2.64 4.36 3.74
C ASN A 59 3.86 3.49 3.45
N ILE A 60 4.04 3.04 2.20
CA ILE A 60 5.22 2.29 1.73
C ILE A 60 5.83 3.05 0.55
N TYR A 61 7.01 3.62 0.75
CA TYR A 61 7.66 4.49 -0.22
C TYR A 61 9.03 3.97 -0.61
N SER A 62 9.32 3.97 -1.92
CA SER A 62 10.65 3.67 -2.46
C SER A 62 11.26 2.37 -1.91
N SER A 63 10.43 1.35 -1.71
CA SER A 63 10.81 0.12 -1.02
C SER A 63 10.68 -1.12 -1.90
N GLN A 64 11.44 -2.16 -1.58
CA GLN A 64 11.41 -3.45 -2.27
C GLN A 64 11.04 -4.54 -1.27
N ILE A 65 9.92 -5.21 -1.51
CA ILE A 65 9.37 -6.22 -0.59
C ILE A 65 9.13 -7.51 -1.37
N ALA A 66 9.80 -8.59 -0.96
CA ALA A 66 9.78 -9.86 -1.69
C ALA A 66 8.63 -10.79 -1.29
N LYS A 67 8.05 -10.61 -0.10
CA LYS A 67 6.92 -11.40 0.40
C LYS A 67 6.21 -10.66 1.54
N GLY A 68 4.92 -10.89 1.74
CA GLY A 68 4.31 -10.51 3.01
C GLY A 68 2.81 -10.33 3.04
N LYS A 69 2.37 -9.63 4.08
CA LYS A 69 1.01 -9.12 4.20
C LYS A 69 1.05 -7.72 4.81
N VAL A 70 0.24 -6.83 4.25
CA VAL A 70 0.01 -5.47 4.76
C VAL A 70 -1.49 -5.33 4.93
N SER A 71 -1.94 -4.98 6.14
CA SER A 71 -3.36 -4.76 6.40
C SER A 71 -3.64 -3.48 7.17
N SER A 72 -4.72 -2.81 6.79
CA SER A 72 -5.28 -1.63 7.45
C SER A 72 -6.78 -1.88 7.75
N ASP A 73 -7.23 -1.55 8.96
CA ASP A 73 -8.65 -1.65 9.32
C ASP A 73 -9.39 -0.34 9.02
N ILE A 74 -8.85 0.81 9.45
CA ILE A 74 -9.40 2.14 9.22
C ILE A 74 -8.27 3.11 8.86
N GLY A 75 -8.29 3.60 7.62
CA GLY A 75 -7.27 4.51 7.09
C GLY A 75 -6.83 4.09 5.70
N ASN A 76 -6.00 4.89 5.05
CA ASN A 76 -5.59 4.62 3.67
C ASN A 76 -4.28 3.83 3.62
N ILE A 77 -4.12 3.02 2.58
CA ILE A 77 -2.83 2.41 2.22
C ILE A 77 -2.27 3.15 0.99
N ALA A 78 -1.10 3.74 1.12
CA ALA A 78 -0.38 4.38 0.02
C ALA A 78 0.95 3.66 -0.27
N ILE A 79 1.15 3.27 -1.52
CA ILE A 79 2.37 2.59 -1.98
C ILE A 79 2.93 3.42 -3.14
N GLN A 80 4.14 3.94 -3.02
CA GLN A 80 4.72 4.77 -4.09
C GLN A 80 6.13 4.33 -4.44
N ASN A 81 6.44 4.29 -5.73
CA ASN A 81 7.78 4.00 -6.27
C ASN A 81 8.38 2.71 -5.71
N SER A 82 7.56 1.69 -5.49
CA SER A 82 7.94 0.48 -4.76
C SER A 82 7.82 -0.78 -5.62
N SER A 83 8.63 -1.78 -5.31
CA SER A 83 8.59 -3.10 -5.95
C SER A 83 8.05 -4.14 -4.98
N LEU A 84 7.02 -4.87 -5.41
CA LEU A 84 6.34 -5.85 -4.59
C LEU A 84 6.33 -7.22 -5.27
N SER A 85 6.58 -8.26 -4.48
CA SER A 85 6.47 -9.66 -4.86
C SER A 85 5.76 -10.42 -3.76
N ASP A 86 4.94 -11.41 -4.14
CA ASP A 86 4.30 -12.38 -3.25
C ASP A 86 3.69 -11.76 -1.98
N ILE A 87 2.90 -10.69 -2.18
CA ILE A 87 2.32 -9.90 -1.10
C ILE A 87 0.82 -9.70 -1.27
N ASP A 88 0.12 -9.79 -0.13
CA ASP A 88 -1.29 -9.42 -0.02
C ASP A 88 -1.41 -8.07 0.71
N VAL A 89 -2.04 -7.10 0.06
CA VAL A 89 -2.41 -5.78 0.61
C VAL A 89 -3.91 -5.78 0.86
N VAL A 90 -4.33 -5.53 2.09
CA VAL A 90 -5.74 -5.63 2.50
C VAL A 90 -6.16 -4.38 3.23
N ASP A 91 -7.16 -3.68 2.73
CA ASP A 91 -7.79 -2.57 3.43
C ASP A 91 -9.26 -2.90 3.73
N HIS A 92 -9.72 -2.57 4.94
CA HIS A 92 -11.11 -2.77 5.33
C HIS A 92 -11.97 -1.52 5.13
N THR A 93 -11.49 -0.33 5.52
CA THR A 93 -12.20 0.94 5.37
C THR A 93 -11.21 2.07 5.07
N GLY A 94 -11.14 2.48 3.82
CA GLY A 94 -10.18 3.43 3.31
C GLY A 94 -9.83 3.15 1.84
N ASP A 95 -8.99 4.00 1.27
CA ASP A 95 -8.54 3.85 -0.11
C ASP A 95 -7.19 3.12 -0.16
N ILE A 96 -7.00 2.33 -1.21
CA ILE A 96 -5.68 1.81 -1.59
C ILE A 96 -5.19 2.62 -2.79
N SER A 97 -4.06 3.31 -2.64
CA SER A 97 -3.36 3.95 -3.75
C SER A 97 -1.98 3.30 -3.95
N ALA A 98 -1.68 2.92 -5.18
CA ALA A 98 -0.36 2.43 -5.56
C ALA A 98 0.13 3.18 -6.80
N GLU A 99 1.20 3.95 -6.66
CA GLU A 99 1.75 4.78 -7.73
C GLU A 99 3.14 4.30 -8.14
N ASN A 100 3.37 4.20 -9.44
CA ASN A 100 4.62 3.68 -10.01
C ASN A 100 5.01 2.32 -9.37
N LEU A 101 4.03 1.42 -9.28
CA LEU A 101 4.19 0.11 -8.67
C LEU A 101 4.93 -0.84 -9.62
N THR A 102 5.97 -1.50 -9.13
CA THR A 102 6.62 -2.61 -9.83
C THR A 102 6.15 -3.95 -9.27
N VAL A 103 5.50 -4.77 -10.10
CA VAL A 103 5.02 -6.11 -9.75
C VAL A 103 6.04 -7.12 -10.26
N LEU A 104 6.66 -7.90 -9.36
CA LEU A 104 7.74 -8.85 -9.71
C LEU A 104 7.30 -10.33 -9.73
N ASN A 105 6.17 -10.65 -9.10
CA ASN A 105 5.53 -11.95 -9.16
C ASN A 105 4.01 -11.76 -8.95
N LEU A 106 3.45 -12.21 -7.83
CA LEU A 106 2.04 -12.04 -7.51
C LEU A 106 1.83 -10.94 -6.45
N VAL A 107 1.05 -9.93 -6.80
CA VAL A 107 0.54 -8.92 -5.86
C VAL A 107 -0.97 -9.02 -5.82
N ARG A 108 -1.54 -9.15 -4.62
CA ARG A 108 -2.99 -9.07 -4.42
C ARG A 108 -3.34 -7.83 -3.63
N MET A 109 -4.36 -7.12 -4.06
CA MET A 109 -4.94 -6.00 -3.34
C MET A 109 -6.42 -6.29 -3.09
N THR A 110 -6.86 -6.21 -1.85
CA THR A 110 -8.27 -6.36 -1.47
C THR A 110 -8.70 -5.12 -0.71
N ASN A 111 -9.75 -4.44 -1.18
CA ASN A 111 -10.36 -3.30 -0.50
C ASN A 111 -11.83 -3.60 -0.23
N ASN A 112 -12.24 -3.63 1.04
CA ASN A 112 -13.63 -3.91 1.38
C ASN A 112 -14.52 -2.67 1.18
N THR A 113 -14.08 -1.48 1.58
CA THR A 113 -14.84 -0.24 1.45
C THR A 113 -13.92 0.93 1.18
N GLY A 114 -13.93 1.36 -0.09
CA GLY A 114 -13.13 2.46 -0.61
C GLY A 114 -12.63 2.15 -2.02
N ASN A 115 -11.98 3.13 -2.62
CA ASN A 115 -11.46 3.02 -3.97
C ASN A 115 -10.08 2.35 -3.98
N THR A 116 -9.76 1.70 -5.09
CA THR A 116 -8.41 1.20 -5.35
C THR A 116 -7.89 1.83 -6.63
N ASN A 117 -6.82 2.62 -6.52
CA ASN A 117 -6.15 3.26 -7.65
C ASN A 117 -4.74 2.70 -7.78
N VAL A 118 -4.43 2.08 -8.91
CA VAL A 118 -3.10 1.53 -9.19
C VAL A 118 -2.55 2.14 -10.47
N SER A 119 -1.35 2.69 -10.41
CA SER A 119 -0.53 3.04 -11.56
C SER A 119 0.70 2.14 -11.57
N LEU A 120 0.84 1.36 -12.64
CA LEU A 120 1.98 0.47 -12.84
C LEU A 120 3.18 1.24 -13.35
N SER A 121 4.36 0.81 -12.92
CA SER A 121 5.64 1.22 -13.51
C SER A 121 5.72 0.81 -14.98
N PRO A 122 6.52 1.49 -15.81
CA PRO A 122 6.72 1.11 -17.22
C PRO A 122 7.11 -0.35 -17.42
N GLN A 123 7.94 -0.89 -16.52
CA GLN A 123 8.32 -2.31 -16.51
C GLN A 123 7.10 -3.22 -16.30
N SER A 124 6.22 -2.86 -15.37
CA SER A 124 5.05 -3.69 -15.03
C SER A 124 3.93 -3.60 -16.05
N THR A 125 3.75 -2.45 -16.70
CA THR A 125 2.78 -2.27 -17.79
C THR A 125 3.00 -3.26 -18.95
N GLN A 126 4.24 -3.71 -19.17
CA GLN A 126 4.61 -4.63 -20.26
C GLN A 126 4.76 -6.09 -19.81
N ALA A 127 4.72 -6.38 -18.50
CA ALA A 127 5.08 -7.69 -17.96
C ALA A 127 4.06 -8.27 -16.96
N THR A 128 2.96 -7.55 -16.68
CA THR A 128 1.99 -7.92 -15.65
C THR A 128 0.63 -8.22 -16.25
N ILE A 129 0.10 -9.40 -15.94
CA ILE A 129 -1.29 -9.74 -16.19
C ILE A 129 -2.13 -9.12 -15.06
N VAL A 130 -3.09 -8.30 -15.43
CA VAL A 130 -3.98 -7.60 -14.49
C VAL A 130 -5.35 -8.26 -14.48
N SER A 131 -5.89 -8.52 -13.29
CA SER A 131 -7.28 -8.90 -13.09
C SER A 131 -7.87 -8.04 -12.00
N ALA A 132 -9.03 -7.41 -12.26
CA ALA A 132 -9.72 -6.61 -11.28
C ALA A 132 -11.22 -6.92 -11.27
N LYS A 133 -11.82 -6.88 -10.08
CA LYS A 133 -13.28 -6.95 -9.90
C LYS A 133 -13.70 -6.22 -8.65
N THR A 134 -14.87 -5.61 -8.67
CA THR A 134 -15.55 -5.07 -7.48
C THR A 134 -16.97 -5.60 -7.45
N ASP A 135 -17.51 -5.87 -6.26
CA ASP A 135 -18.90 -6.35 -6.13
C ASP A 135 -19.90 -5.18 -6.34
N VAL A 136 -19.57 -4.00 -5.81
CA VAL A 136 -20.33 -2.75 -5.96
C VAL A 136 -19.38 -1.62 -6.35
N GLY A 137 -19.46 -1.15 -7.59
CA GLY A 137 -18.65 -0.06 -8.12
C GLY A 137 -18.30 -0.28 -9.59
N HIS A 138 -17.37 0.52 -10.11
CA HIS A 138 -16.86 0.38 -11.46
C HIS A 138 -15.40 -0.10 -11.47
N THR A 139 -15.03 -0.85 -12.50
CA THR A 139 -13.65 -1.26 -12.76
C THR A 139 -13.21 -0.67 -14.09
N ASP A 140 -12.19 0.17 -14.06
CA ASP A 140 -11.54 0.78 -15.22
C ASP A 140 -10.08 0.29 -15.30
N ILE A 141 -9.71 -0.36 -16.40
CA ILE A 141 -8.37 -0.88 -16.65
C ILE A 141 -7.89 -0.30 -17.98
N SER A 142 -6.75 0.38 -17.97
CA SER A 142 -6.11 0.94 -19.16
C SER A 142 -6.03 -0.10 -20.28
N HIS A 143 -6.47 0.27 -21.49
CA HIS A 143 -6.44 -0.60 -22.68
C HIS A 143 -5.06 -1.23 -22.94
N GLN A 144 -3.98 -0.51 -22.62
CA GLN A 144 -2.61 -1.01 -22.78
C GLN A 144 -2.37 -2.30 -22.00
N LEU A 145 -2.97 -2.44 -20.81
CA LEU A 145 -2.84 -3.61 -19.94
C LEU A 145 -3.70 -4.79 -20.39
N LEU A 146 -4.67 -4.54 -21.28
CA LEU A 146 -5.58 -5.55 -21.83
C LEU A 146 -5.03 -6.23 -23.10
N GLN A 147 -3.96 -5.71 -23.70
CA GLN A 147 -3.45 -6.17 -25.00
C GLN A 147 -2.67 -7.50 -24.95
N GLY A 148 -3.01 -8.40 -24.03
CA GLY A 148 -2.57 -9.79 -24.08
C GLY A 148 -1.06 -9.98 -23.91
N TYR A 149 -0.51 -9.54 -22.79
CA TYR A 149 0.88 -9.86 -22.44
C TYR A 149 0.99 -11.28 -21.86
N SER A 150 1.98 -12.04 -22.32
CA SER A 150 2.43 -13.30 -21.70
C SER A 150 3.31 -13.03 -20.47
N GLY A 151 2.89 -12.08 -19.64
CA GLY A 151 3.60 -11.68 -18.44
C GLY A 151 3.64 -12.80 -17.41
N LYS A 152 4.80 -12.99 -16.74
CA LYS A 152 4.91 -13.91 -15.59
C LYS A 152 4.29 -13.32 -14.33
N ASN A 153 4.19 -12.00 -14.28
CA ASN A 153 3.77 -11.26 -13.09
C ASN A 153 2.26 -11.07 -13.12
N ARG A 154 1.64 -11.01 -11.94
CA ARG A 154 0.19 -10.95 -11.78
C ARG A 154 -0.18 -9.91 -10.74
N LEU A 155 -1.04 -8.98 -11.12
CA LEU A 155 -1.73 -8.09 -10.20
C LEU A 155 -3.20 -8.50 -10.14
N ALA A 156 -3.66 -8.89 -8.96
CA ALA A 156 -5.06 -9.19 -8.71
C ALA A 156 -5.65 -8.16 -7.74
N VAL A 157 -6.67 -7.42 -8.18
CA VAL A 157 -7.36 -6.42 -7.35
C VAL A 157 -8.80 -6.85 -7.13
N LYS A 158 -9.23 -6.89 -5.87
CA LYS A 158 -10.61 -7.17 -5.49
C LYS A 158 -11.17 -6.02 -4.64
N GLY A 159 -12.32 -5.50 -5.04
CA GLY A 159 -13.14 -4.60 -4.24
C GLY A 159 -14.40 -5.32 -3.74
N ASN A 160 -14.95 -4.93 -2.59
CA ASN A 160 -16.36 -5.22 -2.29
C ASN A 160 -17.20 -3.97 -2.62
N THR A 161 -16.92 -2.83 -2.00
CA THR A 161 -17.59 -1.55 -2.30
C THR A 161 -16.57 -0.47 -2.65
N GLY A 162 -16.66 0.07 -3.87
CA GLY A 162 -15.81 1.14 -4.37
C GLY A 162 -15.32 0.89 -5.79
N ASN A 163 -14.73 1.92 -6.40
CA ASN A 163 -14.21 1.85 -7.75
C ASN A 163 -12.78 1.29 -7.76
N ILE A 164 -12.44 0.58 -8.83
CA ILE A 164 -11.08 0.13 -9.11
C ILE A 164 -10.61 0.79 -10.40
N GLN A 165 -9.48 1.47 -10.34
CA GLN A 165 -8.83 2.05 -11.51
C GLN A 165 -7.40 1.53 -11.60
N ILE A 166 -7.02 0.95 -12.73
CA ILE A 166 -5.66 0.44 -12.96
C ILE A 166 -5.11 1.01 -14.27
N LYS A 167 -3.98 1.72 -14.17
CA LYS A 167 -3.34 2.42 -15.26
C LYS A 167 -1.92 1.96 -15.51
#